data_AF-A0AAD6TEJ1-F1
#
_entry.id   AF-A0AAD6TEJ1-F1
#
_cell.length_a   1.000
_cell.length_b   1.000
_cell.length_c   1.000
_cell.angle_alpha   90.00
_cell.angle_beta   90.00
_cell.angle_gamma   90.00
#
_symmetry.space_group_name_H-M   'P 1'
#
loop_
_entity.id
_entity.type
_entity.pdbx_description
1 polymer ?
#
loop_
_entity_poly.entity_id
_entity_poly.type
_entity_poly.pdbx_seq_one_letter_code
_entity_poly.pdbx_strand_id
1 'polypeptide(L)'
;MPVFTLAYGSLGDIVSTAQLVIKIVELLRRSGPPSGAWIETETELKALGSELTHLTLHQAPGPFISQRIQQEVSRCHLVMTRFFAKISASQGLVRKIMWAVTEEKELAAFRTQVIERRTALSVLVGLLNSGALKAVRDRVNEVAEAVGSQLQTVGGQVEAVGGQVATANAEIGHGNALIRHVHENLAQQFETYQKQILAVITHVPHGLAEETFIVISPIGVPIPISLVYCTSFEVLDLLLKTYLCGKREAGSRYVDRGDYSLISSNGEVSAPSQLIGTIKGSMCLEMSIVKRVSDASLREKCPQCGHTCQNLEPTDAGWIAWCVSFVHRVLLLLIYAEVRTVLADFRPLPVRILSSRRPHS
;
A
#
# COMPACT_ATOMS: atom_id res chain seq x y z
N MET A 1 -37.36 44.97 -21.11
CA MET A 1 -37.37 45.39 -19.69
C MET A 1 -36.97 44.18 -18.85
N PRO A 2 -35.88 44.24 -18.07
CA PRO A 2 -35.51 43.12 -17.22
C PRO A 2 -36.50 43.04 -16.04
N VAL A 3 -37.14 41.88 -15.90
CA VAL A 3 -37.94 41.53 -14.74
C VAL A 3 -36.95 41.17 -13.64
N PHE A 4 -36.79 42.08 -12.67
CA PHE A 4 -36.11 41.74 -11.42
C PHE A 4 -36.98 40.74 -10.69
N THR A 5 -36.61 39.47 -10.74
CA THR A 5 -37.13 38.45 -9.83
C THR A 5 -36.71 38.86 -8.41
N LEU A 6 -37.61 39.54 -7.70
CA LEU A 6 -37.47 39.82 -6.27
C LEU A 6 -37.37 38.46 -5.56
N ALA A 7 -36.17 38.13 -5.10
CA ALA A 7 -36.02 37.09 -4.10
C ALA A 7 -36.71 37.58 -2.81
N TYR A 8 -37.78 36.90 -2.41
CA TYR A 8 -38.35 37.02 -1.07
C TYR A 8 -37.21 36.82 -0.06
N GLY A 9 -36.93 37.85 0.74
CA GLY A 9 -35.77 38.00 1.63
C GLY A 9 -35.01 39.31 1.47
N SER A 10 -35.36 40.17 0.51
CA SER A 10 -34.63 41.41 0.21
C SER A 10 -35.15 42.64 0.97
N LEU A 11 -34.40 43.74 0.94
CA LEU A 11 -34.82 45.09 1.36
C LEU A 11 -36.24 45.45 0.85
N GLY A 12 -36.64 44.91 -0.30
CA GLY A 12 -37.97 45.07 -0.87
C GLY A 12 -39.11 44.59 0.04
N ASP A 13 -38.92 43.53 0.82
CA ASP A 13 -39.97 43.01 1.72
C ASP A 13 -40.18 43.92 2.93
N ILE A 14 -39.09 44.51 3.44
CA ILE A 14 -39.14 45.49 4.53
C ILE A 14 -39.89 46.73 4.06
N VAL A 15 -39.52 47.26 2.90
CA VAL A 15 -40.16 48.44 2.30
C VAL A 15 -41.63 48.16 1.97
N SER A 16 -41.93 47.01 1.37
CA SER A 16 -43.31 46.58 1.05
C SER A 16 -44.17 46.49 2.31
N THR A 17 -43.63 45.91 3.38
CA THR A 17 -44.32 45.82 4.67
C THR A 17 -44.55 47.20 5.30
N ALA A 18 -43.55 48.09 5.26
CA ALA A 18 -43.69 49.46 5.75
C ALA A 18 -44.75 50.25 4.96
N GLN A 19 -44.78 50.11 3.62
CA GLN A 19 -45.82 50.71 2.78
C GLN A 19 -47.21 50.16 3.11
N LEU A 20 -47.31 48.87 3.41
CA LEU A 20 -48.58 48.25 3.79
C LEU A 20 -49.09 48.77 5.14
N VAL A 21 -48.19 48.99 6.10
CA VAL A 21 -48.51 49.66 7.38
C VAL A 21 -49.11 51.05 7.13
N ILE A 22 -48.50 51.86 6.27
CA ILE A 22 -49.01 53.20 5.91
C ILE A 22 -50.42 53.10 5.31
N LYS A 23 -50.62 52.19 4.35
CA LYS A 23 -51.93 51.96 3.72
C LYS A 23 -53.01 51.54 4.73
N ILE A 24 -52.69 50.65 5.67
CA ILE A 24 -53.62 50.23 6.72
C ILE A 24 -53.99 51.42 7.60
N VAL A 25 -53.02 52.22 8.05
CA VAL A 25 -53.26 53.43 8.87
C VAL A 25 -54.14 54.43 8.14
N GLU A 26 -53.91 54.68 6.86
CA GLU A 26 -54.74 55.57 6.04
C GLU A 26 -56.17 55.07 5.88
N LEU A 27 -56.35 53.77 5.62
CA LEU A 27 -57.69 53.16 5.54
C LEU A 27 -58.43 53.25 6.86
N LEU A 28 -57.73 52.98 7.97
CA LEU A 28 -58.23 53.11 9.32
C LEU A 28 -58.72 54.54 9.59
N ARG A 29 -57.97 55.57 9.20
CA ARG A 29 -58.36 56.99 9.34
C ARG A 29 -59.59 57.37 8.51
N ARG A 30 -59.79 56.72 7.36
CA ARG A 30 -60.95 56.96 6.49
C ARG A 30 -62.22 56.24 6.94
N SER A 31 -62.14 55.25 7.84
CA SER A 31 -63.29 54.41 8.23
C SER A 31 -64.33 55.12 9.11
N GLY A 32 -63.97 56.15 9.86
CA GLY A 32 -64.90 56.80 10.81
C GLY A 32 -64.17 57.54 11.95
N PRO A 33 -64.91 58.05 12.95
CA PRO A 33 -64.31 58.66 14.12
C PRO A 33 -63.47 57.64 14.90
N PRO A 34 -62.33 58.04 15.48
CA PRO A 34 -61.40 57.14 16.14
C PRO A 34 -62.00 56.58 17.45
N SER A 35 -61.96 55.26 17.62
CA SER A 35 -62.18 54.61 18.92
C SER A 35 -60.85 54.45 19.69
N GLY A 36 -60.91 54.14 20.99
CA GLY A 36 -59.69 53.89 21.78
C GLY A 36 -58.82 52.77 21.19
N ALA A 37 -59.42 51.62 20.88
CA ALA A 37 -58.72 50.48 20.27
C ALA A 37 -58.10 50.80 18.90
N TRP A 38 -58.72 51.72 18.16
CA TRP A 38 -58.21 52.22 16.89
C TRP A 38 -56.95 53.08 17.07
N ILE A 39 -56.96 54.02 18.02
CA ILE A 39 -55.81 54.90 18.30
C ILE A 39 -54.63 54.05 18.76
N GLU A 40 -54.89 53.08 19.64
CA GLU A 40 -53.88 52.14 20.11
C GLU A 40 -53.28 51.34 18.95
N THR A 41 -54.11 50.76 18.08
CA THR A 41 -53.62 50.00 16.92
C THR A 41 -52.84 50.87 15.95
N GLU A 42 -53.30 52.09 15.68
CA GLU A 42 -52.57 53.06 14.86
C GLU A 42 -51.19 53.38 15.46
N THR A 43 -51.12 53.54 16.78
CA THR A 43 -49.88 53.82 17.50
C THR A 43 -48.89 52.65 17.36
N GLU A 44 -49.35 51.42 17.55
CA GLU A 44 -48.50 50.23 17.36
C GLU A 44 -48.03 50.06 15.91
N LEU A 45 -48.91 50.33 14.94
CA LEU A 45 -48.57 50.28 13.51
C LEU A 45 -47.51 51.32 13.15
N LYS A 46 -47.63 52.56 13.62
CA LYS A 46 -46.61 53.60 13.41
C LYS A 46 -45.27 53.20 14.04
N ALA A 47 -45.29 52.63 15.23
CA ALA A 47 -44.07 52.14 15.89
C ALA A 47 -43.40 51.03 15.07
N LEU A 48 -44.18 50.06 14.58
CA LEU A 48 -43.67 49.02 13.67
C LEU A 48 -43.09 49.61 12.38
N GLY A 49 -43.76 50.59 11.77
CA GLY A 49 -43.27 51.28 10.57
C GLY A 49 -41.93 51.98 10.80
N SER A 50 -41.76 52.61 11.97
CA SER A 50 -40.50 53.22 12.39
C SER A 50 -39.38 52.18 12.53
N GLU A 51 -39.65 51.05 13.19
CA GLU A 51 -38.65 49.97 13.34
C GLU A 51 -38.26 49.35 11.99
N LEU A 52 -39.22 49.13 11.08
CA LEU A 52 -38.95 48.65 9.72
C LEU A 52 -38.10 49.66 8.93
N THR A 53 -38.36 50.96 9.10
CA THR A 53 -37.54 52.00 8.46
C THR A 53 -36.14 52.02 9.05
N HIS A 54 -35.99 51.89 10.37
CA HIS A 54 -34.69 51.80 11.02
C HIS A 54 -33.89 50.60 10.50
N LEU A 55 -34.53 49.44 10.29
CA LEU A 55 -33.91 48.27 9.67
C LEU A 55 -33.37 48.54 8.26
N THR A 56 -33.98 49.44 7.48
CA THR A 56 -33.48 49.80 6.14
C THR A 56 -32.18 50.62 6.16
N LEU A 57 -31.87 51.28 7.28
CA LEU A 57 -30.70 52.15 7.43
C LEU A 57 -29.45 51.40 7.90
N HIS A 58 -29.58 50.18 8.43
CA HIS A 58 -28.46 49.41 8.96
C HIS A 58 -27.76 48.58 7.88
N GLN A 59 -26.42 48.52 7.95
CA GLN A 59 -25.61 47.67 7.07
C GLN A 59 -25.96 46.19 7.29
N ALA A 60 -25.89 45.40 6.21
CA ALA A 60 -26.32 44.01 6.17
C ALA A 60 -25.74 43.20 7.36
N PRO A 61 -26.60 42.66 8.24
CA PRO A 61 -26.12 41.93 9.39
C PRO A 61 -25.50 40.58 8.99
N GLY A 62 -24.82 39.94 9.96
CA GLY A 62 -24.32 38.57 9.76
C GLY A 62 -25.43 37.63 9.30
N PRO A 63 -25.10 36.57 8.53
CA PRO A 63 -26.08 35.79 7.76
C PRO A 63 -27.21 35.21 8.61
N PHE A 64 -26.90 34.79 9.84
CA PHE A 64 -27.87 34.23 10.77
C PHE A 64 -28.93 35.25 11.23
N ILE A 65 -28.52 36.45 11.63
CA ILE A 65 -29.45 37.46 12.13
C ILE A 65 -30.25 38.07 10.98
N SER A 66 -29.61 38.25 9.82
CA SER A 66 -30.29 38.63 8.57
C SER A 66 -31.44 37.69 8.23
N GLN A 67 -31.19 36.37 8.27
CA GLN A 67 -32.23 35.37 8.01
C GLN A 67 -33.39 35.45 9.02
N ARG A 68 -33.08 35.67 10.30
CA ARG A 68 -34.12 35.74 11.33
C ARG A 68 -34.98 36.99 11.22
N ILE A 69 -34.37 38.14 10.91
CA ILE A 69 -35.09 39.39 10.65
C ILE A 69 -36.02 39.21 9.43
N GLN A 70 -35.53 38.61 8.35
CA GLN A 70 -36.34 38.34 7.15
C GLN A 70 -37.57 37.47 7.48
N GLN A 71 -37.41 36.44 8.31
CA GLN A 71 -38.53 35.60 8.75
C GLN A 71 -39.60 36.41 9.51
N GLU A 72 -39.18 37.29 10.44
CA GLU A 72 -40.12 38.11 11.20
C GLU A 72 -40.78 39.19 10.34
N VAL A 73 -40.05 39.80 9.40
CA VAL A 73 -40.61 40.76 8.43
C VAL A 73 -41.64 40.07 7.54
N SER A 74 -41.36 38.85 7.07
CA SER A 74 -42.31 38.06 6.26
C SER A 74 -43.59 37.73 7.04
N ARG A 75 -43.45 37.39 8.33
CA ARG A 75 -44.60 37.18 9.22
C ARG A 75 -45.40 38.46 9.43
N CYS A 76 -44.73 39.60 9.64
CA CYS A 76 -45.40 40.91 9.68
C CYS A 76 -46.19 41.15 8.40
N HIS A 77 -45.55 40.98 7.24
CA HIS A 77 -46.18 41.18 5.95
C HIS A 77 -47.45 40.35 5.78
N LEU A 78 -47.41 39.06 6.16
CA LEU A 78 -48.54 38.15 6.08
C LEU A 78 -49.70 38.59 6.97
N VAL A 79 -49.43 38.97 8.23
CA VAL A 79 -50.45 39.47 9.17
C VAL A 79 -51.08 40.75 8.63
N MET A 80 -50.26 41.69 8.16
CA MET A 80 -50.71 42.96 7.57
C MET A 80 -51.55 42.74 6.32
N THR A 81 -51.15 41.83 5.43
CA THR A 81 -51.85 41.57 4.17
C THR A 81 -53.21 40.93 4.41
N ARG A 82 -53.29 39.97 5.34
CA ARG A 82 -54.57 39.36 5.74
C ARG A 82 -55.51 40.39 6.34
N PHE A 83 -55.02 41.24 7.23
CA PHE A 83 -55.83 42.30 7.82
C PHE A 83 -56.27 43.32 6.75
N PHE A 84 -55.36 43.76 5.89
CA PHE A 84 -55.64 44.68 4.79
C PHE A 84 -56.69 44.14 3.82
N ALA A 85 -56.60 42.86 3.44
CA ALA A 85 -57.59 42.20 2.58
C ALA A 85 -58.99 42.18 3.23
N LYS A 86 -59.08 41.88 4.53
CA LYS A 86 -60.34 41.94 5.27
C LYS A 86 -60.96 43.33 5.27
N ILE A 87 -60.20 44.36 5.65
CA ILE A 87 -60.72 45.73 5.74
C ILE A 87 -61.04 46.35 4.37
N SER A 88 -60.37 45.88 3.30
CA SER A 88 -60.61 46.35 1.93
C SER A 88 -61.77 45.66 1.25
N ALA A 89 -62.12 44.41 1.63
CA ALA A 89 -63.30 43.72 1.12
C ALA A 89 -64.61 44.38 1.60
N SER A 90 -64.60 45.01 2.78
CA SER A 90 -65.76 45.63 3.41
C SER A 90 -66.12 47.03 2.87
N GLN A 91 -65.94 47.34 1.59
CA GLN A 91 -66.25 48.68 1.04
C GLN A 91 -67.75 48.95 0.86
N GLY A 92 -68.25 50.09 1.35
CA GLY A 92 -69.63 50.58 1.15
C GLY A 92 -70.33 51.10 2.42
N LEU A 93 -71.65 51.34 2.35
CA LEU A 93 -72.50 51.72 3.50
C LEU A 93 -72.48 50.65 4.61
N VAL A 94 -72.30 49.38 4.21
CA VAL A 94 -72.12 48.23 5.10
C VAL A 94 -70.85 48.37 5.94
N ARG A 95 -69.81 49.09 5.47
CA ARG A 95 -68.56 49.33 6.22
C ARG A 95 -68.82 50.02 7.55
N LYS A 96 -69.60 51.11 7.55
CA LYS A 96 -69.84 51.93 8.75
C LYS A 96 -70.58 51.14 9.83
N ILE A 97 -71.51 50.27 9.41
CA ILE A 97 -72.32 49.44 10.31
C ILE A 97 -71.51 48.23 10.79
N MET A 98 -70.75 47.59 9.92
CA MET A 98 -69.96 46.39 10.25
C MET A 98 -68.75 46.71 11.16
N TRP A 99 -68.07 47.84 10.90
CA TRP A 99 -66.98 48.35 11.76
C TRP A 99 -67.44 48.70 13.17
N ALA A 100 -68.66 49.21 13.31
CA ALA A 100 -69.20 49.63 14.61
C ALA A 100 -69.61 48.46 15.51
N VAL A 101 -69.93 47.29 14.94
CA VAL A 101 -70.58 46.19 15.68
C VAL A 101 -69.69 44.96 15.87
N THR A 102 -68.71 44.72 14.98
CA THR A 102 -68.04 43.39 14.91
C THR A 102 -66.53 43.43 15.20
N GLU A 103 -65.89 44.60 15.18
CA GLU A 103 -64.46 44.66 14.87
C GLU A 103 -63.53 45.05 16.02
N GLU A 104 -64.02 45.41 17.22
CA GLU A 104 -63.12 45.73 18.34
C GLU A 104 -62.28 44.52 18.78
N LYS A 105 -62.87 43.32 18.79
CA LYS A 105 -62.17 42.07 19.12
C LYS A 105 -61.16 41.67 18.04
N GLU A 106 -61.52 41.82 16.76
CA GLU A 106 -60.60 41.51 15.65
C GLU A 106 -59.44 42.51 15.60
N LEU A 107 -59.72 43.79 15.83
CA LEU A 107 -58.72 44.85 15.90
C LEU A 107 -57.77 44.63 17.07
N ALA A 108 -58.28 44.25 18.25
CA ALA A 108 -57.46 43.88 19.39
C ALA A 108 -56.57 42.66 19.08
N ALA A 109 -57.12 41.60 18.48
CA ALA A 109 -56.34 40.42 18.11
C ALA A 109 -55.26 40.72 17.06
N PHE A 110 -55.56 41.58 16.08
CA PHE A 110 -54.59 42.08 15.12
C PHE A 110 -53.50 42.90 15.83
N ARG A 111 -53.88 43.83 16.70
CA ARG A 111 -52.94 44.64 17.49
C ARG A 111 -52.01 43.76 18.32
N THR A 112 -52.51 42.74 19.01
CA THR A 112 -51.67 41.80 19.76
C THR A 112 -50.62 41.13 18.86
N GLN A 113 -51.01 40.70 17.65
CA GLN A 113 -50.06 40.14 16.69
C GLN A 113 -49.02 41.18 16.22
N VAL A 114 -49.42 42.44 16.00
CA VAL A 114 -48.48 43.52 15.65
C VAL A 114 -47.48 43.76 16.78
N ILE A 115 -47.94 43.82 18.03
CA ILE A 115 -47.09 44.01 19.20
C ILE A 115 -46.08 42.87 19.35
N GLU A 116 -46.53 41.61 19.25
CA GLU A 116 -45.65 40.44 19.36
C GLU A 116 -44.52 40.50 18.34
N ARG A 117 -44.86 40.80 17.08
CA ARG A 117 -43.87 40.83 15.99
C ARG A 117 -42.94 42.03 16.09
N ARG A 118 -43.46 43.20 16.49
CA ARG A 118 -42.63 44.38 16.77
C ARG A 118 -41.62 44.09 17.88
N THR A 119 -42.06 43.53 19.00
CA THR A 119 -41.15 43.18 20.10
C THR A 119 -40.05 42.21 19.64
N ALA A 120 -40.40 41.22 18.81
CA ALA A 120 -39.40 40.30 18.24
C ALA A 120 -38.39 41.03 17.33
N LEU A 121 -38.85 41.93 16.45
CA LEU A 121 -37.97 42.75 15.60
C LEU A 121 -37.08 43.67 16.44
N SER A 122 -37.62 44.32 17.45
CA SER A 122 -36.89 45.21 18.36
C SER A 122 -35.75 44.48 19.09
N VAL A 123 -36.00 43.25 19.57
CA VAL A 123 -34.94 42.41 20.18
C VAL A 123 -33.87 42.07 19.15
N LEU A 124 -34.23 41.68 17.93
CA LEU A 124 -33.27 41.35 16.87
C LEU A 124 -32.42 42.57 16.50
N VAL A 125 -33.02 43.75 16.38
CA VAL A 125 -32.32 45.02 16.14
C VAL A 125 -31.42 45.38 17.32
N GLY A 126 -31.88 45.16 18.56
CA GLY A 126 -31.07 45.35 19.76
C GLY A 126 -29.84 44.45 19.78
N LEU A 127 -29.98 43.18 19.39
CA LEU A 127 -28.86 42.26 19.25
C LEU A 127 -27.86 42.73 18.19
N LEU A 128 -28.34 43.26 17.07
CA LEU A 128 -27.47 43.84 16.03
C LEU A 128 -26.68 45.05 16.52
N ASN A 129 -27.33 45.92 17.27
CA ASN A 129 -26.71 47.12 17.80
C ASN A 129 -25.89 46.86 19.06
N SER A 130 -26.04 45.69 19.68
CA SER A 130 -25.26 45.33 20.86
C SER A 130 -23.79 45.17 20.46
N GLY A 131 -22.94 46.01 21.05
CA GLY A 131 -21.48 45.93 20.90
C GLY A 131 -20.90 44.56 21.28
N ALA A 132 -21.68 43.69 21.94
CA ALA A 132 -21.34 42.31 22.24
C ALA A 132 -21.02 41.49 20.98
N LEU A 133 -21.80 41.62 19.90
CA LEU A 133 -21.50 40.91 18.65
C LEU A 133 -20.23 41.43 17.97
N LYS A 134 -19.99 42.75 18.08
CA LYS A 134 -18.74 43.35 17.61
C LYS A 134 -17.55 42.82 18.42
N ALA A 135 -17.66 42.80 19.75
CA ALA A 135 -16.62 42.27 20.63
C ALA A 135 -16.34 40.78 20.39
N VAL A 136 -17.38 39.96 20.16
CA VAL A 136 -17.20 38.55 19.78
C VAL A 136 -16.49 38.43 18.44
N ARG A 137 -16.88 39.21 17.43
CA ARG A 137 -16.20 39.23 16.12
C ARG A 137 -14.73 39.63 16.26
N ASP A 138 -14.43 40.67 17.03
CA ASP A 138 -13.08 41.17 17.22
C ASP A 138 -12.21 40.09 17.91
N ARG A 139 -12.75 39.40 18.92
CA ARG A 139 -12.06 38.25 19.56
C ARG A 139 -11.87 37.07 18.62
N VAL A 140 -12.83 36.78 17.74
CA VAL A 140 -12.69 35.71 16.74
C VAL A 140 -11.57 36.05 15.75
N ASN A 141 -11.47 37.31 15.32
CA ASN A 141 -10.39 37.76 14.45
C ASN A 141 -9.02 37.68 15.13
N GLU A 142 -8.91 38.11 16.39
CA GLU A 142 -7.69 37.99 17.19
C GLU A 142 -7.25 36.53 17.34
N VAL A 143 -8.19 35.62 17.64
CA VAL A 143 -7.91 34.19 17.72
C VAL A 143 -7.49 33.64 16.34
N ALA A 144 -8.13 34.07 15.26
CA ALA A 144 -7.78 33.63 13.91
C ALA A 144 -6.35 34.07 13.53
N GLU A 145 -5.94 35.29 13.86
CA GLU A 145 -4.58 35.79 13.65
C GLU A 145 -3.56 35.02 14.50
N ALA A 146 -3.88 34.77 15.78
CA ALA A 146 -3.03 33.96 16.67
C ALA A 146 -2.83 32.54 16.12
N VAL A 147 -3.91 31.87 15.68
CA VAL A 147 -3.84 30.53 15.06
C VAL A 147 -3.02 30.57 13.76
N GLY A 148 -3.18 31.61 12.94
CA GLY A 148 -2.39 31.81 11.72
C GLY A 148 -0.88 31.88 12.00
N SER A 149 -0.46 32.65 13.00
CA SER A 149 0.95 32.76 13.39
C SER A 149 1.52 31.44 13.96
N GLN A 150 0.73 30.69 14.73
CA GLN A 150 1.13 29.38 15.23
C GLN A 150 1.31 28.37 14.09
N LEU A 151 0.41 28.37 13.11
CA LEU A 151 0.51 27.51 11.93
C LEU A 151 1.78 27.79 11.12
N GLN A 152 2.16 29.07 10.95
CA GLN A 152 3.44 29.42 10.30
C GLN A 152 4.65 28.90 11.08
N THR A 153 4.62 28.99 12.42
CA THR A 153 5.69 28.46 13.28
C THR A 153 5.83 26.95 13.13
N VAL A 154 4.71 26.21 13.15
CA VAL A 154 4.71 24.76 12.96
C VAL A 154 5.17 24.40 11.55
N GLY A 155 4.77 25.16 10.53
CA GLY A 155 5.25 25.00 9.15
C GLY A 155 6.78 25.05 9.06
N GLY A 156 7.41 26.06 9.66
CA GLY A 156 8.88 26.17 9.69
C GLY A 156 9.56 25.02 10.45
N GLN A 157 8.95 24.52 11.53
CA GLN A 157 9.47 23.35 12.25
C GLN A 157 9.41 22.08 11.41
N VAL A 158 8.31 21.86 10.67
CA VAL A 158 8.16 20.69 9.78
C VAL A 158 9.19 20.72 8.65
N GLU A 159 9.45 21.90 8.06
CA GLU A 159 10.50 22.06 7.04
C GLU A 159 11.90 21.75 7.60
N ALA A 160 12.21 22.22 8.81
CA ALA A 160 13.48 21.93 9.47
C ALA A 160 13.68 20.42 9.74
N VAL A 161 12.63 19.74 10.23
CA VAL A 161 12.65 18.28 10.42
C VAL A 161 12.80 17.56 9.07
N GLY A 162 12.13 18.04 8.02
CA GLY A 162 12.30 17.52 6.66
C GLY A 162 13.76 17.58 6.19
N GLY A 163 14.45 18.70 6.45
CA GLY A 163 15.88 18.84 6.18
C GLY A 163 16.74 17.84 6.96
N GLN A 164 16.46 17.63 8.24
CA GLN A 164 17.19 16.65 9.07
C GLN A 164 17.00 15.21 8.57
N VAL A 165 15.78 14.84 8.17
CA VAL A 165 15.47 13.51 7.62
C VAL A 165 16.20 13.28 6.30
N ALA A 166 16.29 14.30 5.43
CA ALA A 166 17.04 14.20 4.18
C ALA A 166 18.54 13.93 4.42
N THR A 167 19.15 14.62 5.39
CA THR A 167 20.55 14.40 5.77
C THR A 167 20.77 12.99 6.32
N ALA A 168 19.93 12.52 7.23
CA ALA A 168 20.03 11.17 7.78
C ALA A 168 19.90 10.08 6.70
N ASN A 169 19.01 10.28 5.72
CA ASN A 169 18.87 9.35 4.59
C ASN A 169 20.12 9.31 3.71
N ALA A 170 20.79 10.45 3.50
CA ALA A 170 22.06 10.49 2.77
C ALA A 170 23.16 9.71 3.50
N GLU A 171 23.24 9.86 4.83
CA GLU A 171 24.20 9.11 5.68
C GLU A 171 23.93 7.59 5.64
N ILE A 172 22.66 7.18 5.74
CA ILE A 172 22.27 5.77 5.59
C ILE A 172 22.64 5.24 4.20
N GLY A 173 22.42 6.04 3.15
CA GLY A 173 22.83 5.73 1.79
C GLY A 173 24.33 5.48 1.68
N HIS A 174 25.14 6.31 2.33
CA HIS A 174 26.60 6.15 2.38
C HIS A 174 27.00 4.88 3.15
N GLY A 175 26.39 4.61 4.30
CA GLY A 175 26.64 3.39 5.09
C GLY A 175 26.33 2.12 4.30
N ASN A 176 25.21 2.09 3.57
CA ASN A 176 24.86 0.96 2.70
C ASN A 176 25.86 0.75 1.55
N ALA A 177 26.39 1.84 0.98
CA ALA A 177 27.42 1.74 -0.04
C ALA A 177 28.73 1.13 0.53
N LEU A 178 29.11 1.52 1.74
CA LEU A 178 30.29 0.96 2.43
C LEU A 178 30.10 -0.54 2.74
N ILE A 179 28.94 -0.94 3.25
CA ILE A 179 28.61 -2.35 3.52
C ILE A 179 28.73 -3.19 2.24
N ARG A 180 28.20 -2.69 1.12
CA ARG A 180 28.31 -3.37 -0.18
C ARG A 180 29.77 -3.53 -0.61
N HIS A 181 30.56 -2.47 -0.47
CA HIS A 181 31.98 -2.51 -0.84
C HIS A 181 32.77 -3.52 0.02
N VAL A 182 32.53 -3.56 1.33
CA VAL A 182 33.15 -4.56 2.23
C VAL A 182 32.73 -5.98 1.83
N HIS A 183 31.46 -6.19 1.50
CA HIS A 183 30.96 -7.49 1.06
C HIS A 183 31.62 -7.96 -0.25
N GLU A 184 31.72 -7.08 -1.25
CA GLU A 184 32.39 -7.36 -2.52
C GLU A 184 33.88 -7.69 -2.32
N ASN A 185 34.57 -6.94 -1.47
CA ASN A 185 35.98 -7.18 -1.16
C ASN A 185 36.18 -8.53 -0.44
N LEU A 186 35.35 -8.84 0.56
CA LEU A 186 35.39 -10.13 1.24
C LEU A 186 35.13 -11.29 0.28
N ALA A 187 34.14 -11.18 -0.60
CA ALA A 187 33.85 -12.19 -1.61
C ALA A 187 35.07 -12.44 -2.53
N GLN A 188 35.74 -11.38 -2.98
CA GLN A 188 36.96 -11.48 -3.80
C GLN A 188 38.12 -12.12 -3.05
N GLN A 189 38.30 -11.79 -1.76
CA GLN A 189 39.32 -12.42 -0.92
C GLN A 189 39.06 -13.91 -0.76
N PHE A 190 37.82 -14.31 -0.46
CA PHE A 190 37.43 -15.72 -0.35
C PHE A 190 37.68 -16.50 -1.65
N GLU A 191 37.28 -15.95 -2.79
CA GLU A 191 37.51 -16.59 -4.10
C GLU A 191 39.02 -16.76 -4.36
N THR A 192 39.83 -15.77 -3.98
CA THR A 192 41.29 -15.83 -4.12
C THR A 192 41.89 -16.92 -3.23
N TYR A 193 41.50 -16.99 -1.95
CA TYR A 193 41.96 -18.03 -1.03
C TYR A 193 41.54 -19.42 -1.48
N GLN A 194 40.31 -19.58 -1.95
CA GLN A 194 39.83 -20.85 -2.48
C GLN A 194 40.70 -21.32 -3.66
N LYS A 195 40.99 -20.44 -4.63
CA LYS A 195 41.90 -20.74 -5.75
C LYS A 195 43.30 -21.12 -5.28
N GLN A 196 43.85 -20.41 -4.29
CA GLN A 196 45.17 -20.71 -3.73
C GLN A 196 45.20 -22.09 -3.04
N ILE A 197 44.22 -22.40 -2.21
CA ILE A 197 44.10 -23.69 -1.52
C ILE A 197 44.00 -24.83 -2.55
N LEU A 198 43.18 -24.66 -3.59
CA LEU A 198 43.05 -25.63 -4.67
C LEU A 198 44.35 -25.82 -5.47
N ALA A 199 45.07 -24.73 -5.77
CA ALA A 199 46.37 -24.83 -6.41
C ALA A 199 47.37 -25.63 -5.57
N VAL A 200 47.37 -25.44 -4.24
CA VAL A 200 48.23 -26.23 -3.33
C VAL A 200 47.82 -27.70 -3.31
N ILE A 201 46.53 -28.00 -3.15
CA ILE A 201 46.01 -29.38 -3.08
C ILE A 201 46.35 -30.15 -4.36
N THR A 202 46.20 -29.53 -5.53
CA THR A 202 46.51 -30.18 -6.81
C THR A 202 48.00 -30.50 -7.01
N HIS A 203 48.89 -29.88 -6.24
CA HIS A 203 50.35 -30.03 -6.37
C HIS A 203 50.97 -30.92 -5.28
N VAL A 204 50.18 -31.44 -4.33
CA VAL A 204 50.68 -32.41 -3.34
C VAL A 204 50.97 -33.73 -4.07
N PRO A 205 52.25 -34.15 -4.21
CA PRO A 205 52.58 -35.39 -4.89
C PRO A 205 51.93 -36.55 -4.14
N HIS A 206 51.14 -37.34 -4.86
CA HIS A 206 50.43 -38.51 -4.33
C HIS A 206 51.45 -39.62 -4.03
N GLY A 207 52.15 -39.46 -2.92
CA GLY A 207 53.18 -40.39 -2.45
C GLY A 207 52.56 -41.52 -1.67
N LEU A 208 52.69 -42.74 -2.20
CA LEU A 208 52.10 -44.02 -1.74
C LEU A 208 50.69 -44.23 -2.29
N ALA A 209 50.39 -45.48 -2.67
CA ALA A 209 49.17 -45.88 -3.35
C ALA A 209 47.92 -45.53 -2.52
N GLU A 210 47.41 -44.32 -2.67
CA GLU A 210 46.19 -43.89 -2.01
C GLU A 210 45.01 -44.65 -2.60
N GLU A 211 44.19 -45.22 -1.73
CA GLU A 211 42.94 -45.84 -2.13
C GLU A 211 42.03 -44.75 -2.73
N THR A 212 41.76 -44.87 -4.02
CA THR A 212 40.83 -44.00 -4.74
C THR A 212 39.54 -44.75 -5.04
N PHE A 213 38.45 -44.01 -5.12
CA PHE A 213 37.20 -44.49 -5.71
C PHE A 213 36.88 -43.62 -6.93
N ILE A 214 36.01 -44.13 -7.80
CA ILE A 214 35.66 -43.46 -9.06
C ILE A 214 34.25 -42.92 -8.95
N VAL A 215 34.07 -41.62 -9.18
CA VAL A 215 32.76 -41.02 -9.42
C VAL A 215 32.58 -40.84 -10.92
N ILE A 216 31.56 -41.45 -11.50
CA ILE A 216 31.17 -41.25 -12.89
C ILE A 216 30.32 -39.98 -12.95
N SER A 217 30.78 -38.98 -13.70
CA SER A 217 30.06 -37.72 -13.87
C SER A 217 28.73 -37.92 -14.62
N PRO A 218 27.85 -36.90 -14.66
CA PRO A 218 26.57 -36.98 -15.37
C PRO A 218 26.69 -37.25 -16.88
N ILE A 219 27.89 -37.09 -17.45
CA ILE A 219 28.19 -37.37 -18.86
C ILE A 219 29.04 -38.64 -19.06
N GLY A 220 29.22 -39.43 -18.01
CA GLY A 220 29.97 -40.69 -18.07
C GLY A 220 31.48 -40.57 -17.91
N VAL A 221 32.00 -39.39 -17.54
CA VAL A 221 33.45 -39.19 -17.36
C VAL A 221 33.86 -39.69 -15.97
N PRO A 222 34.84 -40.61 -15.86
CA PRO A 222 35.33 -41.07 -14.56
C PRO A 222 36.18 -40.01 -13.87
N ILE A 223 35.84 -39.70 -12.62
CA ILE A 223 36.53 -38.77 -11.74
C ILE A 223 37.14 -39.57 -10.60
N PRO A 224 38.46 -39.82 -10.59
CA PRO A 224 39.11 -40.47 -9.46
C PRO A 224 39.16 -39.51 -8.27
N ILE A 225 38.71 -39.97 -7.11
CA ILE A 225 38.72 -39.20 -5.85
C ILE A 225 39.47 -40.01 -4.80
N SER A 226 40.45 -39.38 -4.16
CA SER A 226 41.17 -39.99 -3.03
C SER A 226 40.26 -40.05 -1.81
N LEU A 227 40.21 -41.22 -1.15
CA LEU A 227 39.47 -41.39 0.10
C LEU A 227 39.93 -40.42 1.20
N VAL A 228 41.19 -39.98 1.16
CA VAL A 228 41.77 -39.04 2.13
C VAL A 228 41.00 -37.71 2.13
N TYR A 229 40.46 -37.29 0.99
CA TYR A 229 39.70 -36.04 0.88
C TYR A 229 38.20 -36.22 1.18
N CYS A 230 37.71 -37.43 1.38
CA CYS A 230 36.29 -37.71 1.63
C CYS A 230 35.98 -37.82 3.12
N THR A 231 36.29 -36.77 3.87
CA THR A 231 36.02 -36.72 5.32
C THR A 231 34.56 -36.44 5.65
N SER A 232 33.84 -35.75 4.75
CA SER A 232 32.41 -35.49 4.85
C SER A 232 31.79 -35.34 3.46
N PHE A 233 30.45 -35.38 3.39
CA PHE A 233 29.74 -35.21 2.12
C PHE A 233 29.92 -33.80 1.57
N GLU A 234 30.01 -32.79 2.44
CA GLU A 234 30.24 -31.40 2.07
C GLU A 234 31.60 -31.22 1.38
N VAL A 235 32.63 -31.93 1.85
CA VAL A 235 33.96 -31.92 1.19
C VAL A 235 33.90 -32.63 -0.15
N LEU A 236 33.25 -33.79 -0.23
CA LEU A 236 33.04 -34.51 -1.49
C LEU A 236 32.26 -33.66 -2.50
N ASP A 237 31.18 -33.01 -2.07
CA ASP A 237 30.38 -32.11 -2.91
C ASP A 237 31.21 -30.93 -3.40
N LEU A 238 32.02 -30.32 -2.54
CA LEU A 238 32.94 -29.25 -2.93
C LEU A 238 33.98 -29.73 -3.96
N LEU A 239 34.53 -30.93 -3.82
CA LEU A 239 35.46 -31.51 -4.78
C LEU A 239 34.80 -31.74 -6.14
N LEU A 240 33.60 -32.32 -6.15
CA LEU A 240 32.83 -32.60 -7.36
C LEU A 240 32.43 -31.31 -8.07
N LYS A 241 31.91 -30.32 -7.32
CA LYS A 241 31.64 -28.98 -7.84
C LYS A 241 32.90 -28.36 -8.40
N THR A 242 34.01 -28.40 -7.68
CA THR A 242 35.24 -27.77 -8.19
C THR A 242 35.79 -28.47 -9.44
N TYR A 243 35.69 -29.80 -9.51
CA TYR A 243 36.18 -30.57 -10.65
C TYR A 243 35.36 -30.33 -11.93
N LEU A 244 34.05 -30.12 -11.77
CA LEU A 244 33.10 -29.94 -12.86
C LEU A 244 32.78 -28.46 -13.16
N CYS A 245 33.01 -27.57 -12.20
CA CYS A 245 32.84 -26.12 -12.35
C CYS A 245 33.88 -25.57 -13.33
N GLY A 246 33.43 -24.74 -14.25
CA GLY A 246 34.26 -24.17 -15.32
C GLY A 246 34.44 -25.07 -16.55
N LYS A 247 34.21 -26.38 -16.43
CA LYS A 247 34.03 -27.25 -17.59
C LYS A 247 32.63 -26.98 -18.13
N ARG A 248 32.51 -26.42 -19.34
CA ARG A 248 31.22 -26.13 -20.02
C ARG A 248 30.51 -27.43 -20.46
N GLU A 249 30.59 -28.46 -19.64
CA GLU A 249 30.04 -29.79 -19.85
C GLU A 249 28.55 -29.81 -19.52
N ALA A 250 27.80 -30.63 -20.25
CA ALA A 250 26.39 -30.81 -19.99
C ALA A 250 26.22 -31.40 -18.57
N GLY A 251 25.42 -30.76 -17.72
CA GLY A 251 25.18 -31.25 -16.37
C GLY A 251 25.89 -30.47 -15.25
N SER A 252 26.97 -29.74 -15.54
CA SER A 252 27.76 -29.03 -14.52
C SER A 252 26.93 -28.08 -13.66
N ARG A 253 26.00 -27.34 -14.30
CA ARG A 253 25.06 -26.44 -13.60
C ARG A 253 24.19 -27.11 -12.54
N TYR A 254 23.89 -28.40 -12.67
CA TYR A 254 23.11 -29.13 -11.66
C TYR A 254 24.02 -29.56 -10.51
N VAL A 255 25.26 -29.95 -10.81
CA VAL A 255 26.27 -30.24 -9.79
C VAL A 255 26.57 -28.99 -8.96
N ASP A 256 26.76 -27.83 -9.60
CA ASP A 256 26.99 -26.55 -8.93
C ASP A 256 25.87 -26.19 -7.92
N ARG A 257 24.62 -26.53 -8.25
CA ARG A 257 23.45 -26.31 -7.37
C ARG A 257 23.28 -27.38 -6.29
N GLY A 258 24.01 -28.50 -6.37
CA GLY A 258 23.77 -29.68 -5.52
C GLY A 258 22.55 -30.50 -5.94
N ASP A 259 22.07 -30.35 -7.17
CA ASP A 259 20.92 -31.06 -7.73
C ASP A 259 21.36 -32.39 -8.39
N TYR A 260 22.06 -33.22 -7.62
CA TYR A 260 22.53 -34.55 -8.04
C TYR A 260 22.47 -35.56 -6.87
N SER A 261 22.53 -36.84 -7.21
CA SER A 261 22.62 -37.96 -6.27
C SER A 261 23.74 -38.91 -6.70
N LEU A 262 24.34 -39.59 -5.74
CA LEU A 262 25.37 -40.59 -6.00
C LEU A 262 24.78 -41.98 -5.79
N ILE A 263 24.86 -42.80 -6.82
CA ILE A 263 24.28 -44.14 -6.87
C ILE A 263 25.43 -45.14 -6.92
N SER A 264 25.46 -46.13 -6.03
CA SER A 264 26.48 -47.18 -6.11
C SER A 264 26.22 -48.13 -7.28
N SER A 265 27.22 -48.93 -7.64
CA SER A 265 27.13 -49.91 -8.73
C SER A 265 26.01 -50.96 -8.55
N ASN A 266 25.54 -51.18 -7.33
CA ASN A 266 24.39 -52.02 -7.00
C ASN A 266 23.03 -51.33 -7.26
N GLY A 267 23.01 -50.05 -7.66
CA GLY A 267 21.81 -49.26 -7.92
C GLY A 267 21.18 -48.61 -6.68
N GLU A 268 21.79 -48.75 -5.50
CA GLU A 268 21.30 -48.11 -4.27
C GLU A 268 21.62 -46.62 -4.27
N VAL A 269 20.61 -45.80 -3.95
CA VAL A 269 20.75 -44.36 -3.74
C VAL A 269 21.12 -44.13 -2.28
N SER A 270 22.36 -43.78 -2.03
CA SER A 270 22.81 -43.48 -0.67
C SER A 270 22.44 -42.05 -0.28
N ALA A 271 21.83 -41.90 0.89
CA ALA A 271 21.66 -40.58 1.49
C ALA A 271 23.04 -39.94 1.75
N PRO A 272 23.19 -38.61 1.60
CA PRO A 272 24.46 -37.91 1.83
C PRO A 272 25.16 -38.29 3.14
N SER A 273 24.40 -38.43 4.22
CA SER A 273 24.90 -38.76 5.56
C SER A 273 25.42 -40.20 5.69
N GLN A 274 24.92 -41.13 4.87
CA GLN A 274 25.31 -42.54 4.91
C GLN A 274 26.50 -42.81 3.97
N LEU A 275 26.63 -42.01 2.92
CA LEU A 275 27.58 -42.27 1.85
C LEU A 275 29.03 -42.36 2.36
N ILE A 276 29.50 -41.38 3.14
CA ILE A 276 30.91 -41.27 3.53
C ILE A 276 31.43 -42.49 4.30
N GLY A 277 30.63 -43.07 5.19
CA GLY A 277 31.02 -44.28 5.93
C GLY A 277 31.02 -45.57 5.09
N THR A 278 30.47 -45.53 3.88
CA THR A 278 30.31 -46.68 2.99
C THR A 278 31.28 -46.71 1.81
N ILE A 279 31.91 -45.57 1.47
CA ILE A 279 32.87 -45.49 0.37
C ILE A 279 34.12 -46.29 0.74
N LYS A 280 34.55 -47.17 -0.17
CA LYS A 280 35.79 -47.96 -0.06
C LYS A 280 36.67 -47.71 -1.27
N GLY A 281 37.96 -48.05 -1.16
CA GLY A 281 38.87 -48.06 -2.30
C GLY A 281 38.30 -48.92 -3.43
N SER A 282 38.54 -48.51 -4.67
CA SER A 282 38.05 -49.12 -5.92
C SER A 282 36.52 -49.11 -6.14
N MET A 283 35.75 -48.49 -5.25
CA MET A 283 34.31 -48.36 -5.43
C MET A 283 33.99 -47.43 -6.62
N CYS A 284 32.86 -47.67 -7.28
CA CYS A 284 32.39 -46.83 -8.38
C CYS A 284 31.00 -46.29 -8.04
N LEU A 285 30.88 -44.97 -8.02
CA LEU A 285 29.64 -44.25 -7.77
C LEU A 285 29.23 -43.51 -9.05
N GLU A 286 27.97 -43.62 -9.45
CA GLU A 286 27.41 -42.94 -10.60
C GLU A 286 26.64 -41.69 -10.16
N MET A 287 26.95 -40.56 -10.78
CA MET A 287 26.26 -39.30 -10.53
C MET A 287 25.01 -39.18 -11.38
N SER A 288 23.85 -39.12 -10.72
CA SER A 288 22.55 -38.94 -11.35
C SER A 288 22.00 -37.55 -11.06
N ILE A 289 21.63 -36.81 -12.10
CA ILE A 289 21.02 -35.48 -11.96
C ILE A 289 19.61 -35.63 -11.40
N VAL A 290 19.29 -34.82 -10.39
CA VAL A 290 18.00 -34.83 -9.74
C VAL A 290 17.28 -33.50 -9.98
N LYS A 291 16.07 -33.55 -10.53
CA LYS A 291 15.25 -32.34 -10.76
C LYS A 291 14.15 -32.22 -9.72
N ARG A 292 13.92 -30.99 -9.25
CA ARG A 292 12.81 -30.65 -8.36
C ARG A 292 11.54 -30.44 -9.17
N VAL A 293 10.43 -31.00 -8.73
CA VAL A 293 9.11 -30.90 -9.39
C VAL A 293 8.62 -29.45 -9.56
N SER A 294 9.12 -28.51 -8.75
CA SER A 294 8.72 -27.10 -8.81
C SER A 294 9.31 -26.30 -9.99
N ASP A 295 10.31 -26.84 -10.70
CA ASP A 295 10.85 -26.18 -11.90
C ASP A 295 9.89 -26.41 -13.07
N ALA A 296 9.00 -25.45 -13.32
CA ALA A 296 7.95 -25.45 -14.35
C ALA A 296 8.45 -25.55 -15.82
N SER A 297 9.69 -25.98 -16.05
CA SER A 297 10.33 -26.14 -17.36
C SER A 297 10.73 -27.61 -17.62
N LEU A 298 9.78 -28.55 -17.51
CA LEU A 298 9.92 -29.97 -17.92
C LEU A 298 10.35 -30.18 -19.40
N ARG A 299 10.60 -29.12 -20.17
CA ARG A 299 11.12 -29.18 -21.56
C ARG A 299 12.63 -29.33 -21.66
N GLU A 300 13.36 -29.23 -20.56
CA GLU A 300 14.81 -29.40 -20.59
C GLU A 300 15.20 -30.83 -21.00
N LYS A 301 16.12 -30.94 -21.95
CA LYS A 301 16.65 -32.20 -22.50
C LYS A 301 17.66 -32.85 -21.56
N CYS A 302 17.82 -34.17 -21.66
CA CYS A 302 18.86 -34.91 -20.95
C CYS A 302 20.23 -34.33 -21.30
N PRO A 303 21.11 -34.04 -20.32
CA PRO A 303 22.47 -33.62 -20.64
C PRO A 303 23.28 -34.71 -21.37
N GLN A 304 22.95 -35.98 -21.15
CA GLN A 304 23.67 -37.11 -21.73
C GLN A 304 23.17 -37.48 -23.14
N CYS A 305 21.85 -37.56 -23.35
CA CYS A 305 21.28 -38.05 -24.62
C CYS A 305 20.47 -37.01 -25.41
N GLY A 306 20.26 -35.80 -24.87
CA GLY A 306 19.52 -34.75 -25.58
C GLY A 306 18.01 -35.00 -25.74
N HIS A 307 17.46 -36.10 -25.22
CA HIS A 307 16.02 -36.37 -25.28
C HIS A 307 15.24 -35.61 -24.21
N THR A 308 14.02 -35.19 -24.54
CA THR A 308 13.07 -34.66 -23.55
C THR A 308 12.32 -35.83 -22.93
N CYS A 309 12.48 -36.06 -21.64
CA CYS A 309 11.76 -37.14 -20.97
C CYS A 309 10.30 -36.72 -20.75
N GLN A 310 9.39 -37.30 -21.53
CA GLN A 310 7.96 -36.98 -21.48
C GLN A 310 7.18 -37.83 -20.47
N ASN A 311 7.77 -38.90 -19.92
CA ASN A 311 7.08 -39.92 -19.10
C ASN A 311 7.83 -40.26 -17.80
N LEU A 312 8.34 -39.26 -17.07
CA LEU A 312 8.93 -39.52 -15.75
C LEU A 312 7.87 -39.34 -14.68
N GLU A 313 7.42 -40.44 -14.10
CA GLU A 313 6.58 -40.41 -12.89
C GLU A 313 7.41 -39.85 -11.73
N PRO A 314 6.93 -38.82 -11.02
CA PRO A 314 7.60 -38.32 -9.83
C PRO A 314 7.72 -39.44 -8.81
N THR A 315 8.90 -39.62 -8.23
CA THR A 315 9.00 -40.45 -7.02
C THR A 315 8.38 -39.70 -5.84
N ASP A 316 7.94 -40.41 -4.80
CA ASP A 316 7.33 -39.82 -3.58
C ASP A 316 8.22 -38.78 -2.88
N ALA A 317 9.52 -38.73 -3.22
CA ALA A 317 10.47 -37.75 -2.74
C ALA A 317 10.53 -36.46 -3.58
N GLY A 318 9.71 -36.32 -4.63
CA GLY A 318 9.68 -35.14 -5.51
C GLY A 318 10.89 -35.03 -6.45
N TRP A 319 11.58 -36.13 -6.68
CA TRP A 319 12.81 -36.22 -7.44
C TRP A 319 12.65 -37.15 -8.65
N ILE A 320 13.21 -36.75 -9.79
CA ILE A 320 13.18 -37.53 -11.02
C ILE A 320 14.62 -37.92 -11.41
N ALA A 321 14.91 -39.22 -11.42
CA ALA A 321 16.18 -39.75 -11.93
C ALA A 321 16.10 -39.91 -13.45
N TRP A 322 17.06 -39.34 -14.18
CA TRP A 322 17.13 -39.49 -15.63
C TRP A 322 17.66 -40.88 -16.00
N CYS A 323 17.03 -41.52 -17.00
CA CYS A 323 17.48 -42.81 -17.51
C CYS A 323 18.95 -42.72 -17.94
N VAL A 324 19.84 -43.30 -17.15
CA VAL A 324 21.05 -43.91 -17.70
C VAL A 324 20.52 -45.00 -18.60
N SER A 325 20.53 -44.79 -19.92
CA SER A 325 19.95 -45.75 -20.85
C SER A 325 20.54 -47.13 -20.53
N PHE A 326 19.67 -48.09 -20.26
CA PHE A 326 19.99 -49.49 -19.97
C PHE A 326 21.01 -50.06 -20.97
N VAL A 327 20.99 -49.54 -22.21
CA VAL A 327 21.93 -49.85 -23.29
C VAL A 327 23.39 -49.55 -22.92
N HIS A 328 23.69 -48.45 -22.23
CA HIS A 328 25.07 -48.11 -21.85
C HIS A 328 25.57 -48.95 -20.67
N ARG A 329 24.71 -49.28 -19.69
CA ARG A 329 25.04 -50.21 -18.61
C ARG A 329 25.30 -51.62 -19.13
N VAL A 330 24.50 -52.09 -20.09
CA VAL A 330 24.72 -53.38 -20.76
C VAL A 330 26.00 -53.35 -21.59
N LEU A 331 26.28 -52.28 -22.35
CA LEU A 331 27.51 -52.19 -23.16
C LEU A 331 28.77 -52.12 -22.28
N LEU A 332 28.75 -51.34 -21.19
CA LEU A 332 29.88 -51.26 -20.26
C LEU A 332 30.08 -52.56 -19.50
N LEU A 333 29.01 -53.25 -19.07
CA LEU A 333 29.12 -54.57 -18.45
C LEU A 333 29.62 -55.63 -19.43
N LEU A 334 29.24 -55.56 -20.71
CA LEU A 334 29.75 -56.45 -21.75
C LEU A 334 31.23 -56.19 -22.05
N ILE A 335 31.66 -54.93 -22.16
CA ILE A 335 33.07 -54.57 -22.35
C ILE A 335 33.90 -54.98 -21.12
N TYR A 336 33.39 -54.75 -19.90
CA TYR A 336 34.11 -55.12 -18.68
C TYR A 336 34.17 -56.65 -18.49
N ALA A 337 33.11 -57.37 -18.88
CA ALA A 337 33.10 -58.84 -18.89
C ALA A 337 34.08 -59.39 -19.92
N GLU A 338 34.12 -58.86 -21.14
CA GLU A 338 35.07 -59.28 -22.18
C GLU A 338 36.52 -59.00 -21.78
N VAL A 339 36.82 -57.81 -21.25
CA VAL A 339 38.17 -57.45 -20.78
C VAL A 339 38.60 -58.36 -19.62
N ARG A 340 37.67 -58.72 -18.72
CA ARG A 340 37.95 -59.65 -17.61
C ARG A 340 38.16 -61.08 -18.09
N THR A 341 37.43 -61.57 -19.09
CA THR A 341 37.69 -62.88 -19.71
C THR A 341 39.01 -62.92 -20.46
N VAL A 342 39.35 -61.85 -21.19
CA VAL A 342 40.65 -61.75 -21.88
C VAL A 342 41.81 -61.72 -20.88
N LEU A 343 41.67 -61.00 -19.76
CA LEU A 343 42.67 -60.98 -18.69
C LEU A 343 42.73 -62.27 -17.87
N ALA A 344 41.65 -63.04 -17.77
CA ALA A 344 41.63 -64.35 -17.11
C ALA A 344 42.32 -65.45 -17.95
N ASP A 345 42.33 -65.32 -19.29
CA ASP A 345 43.02 -66.23 -20.21
C ASP A 345 44.53 -65.92 -20.35
N PHE A 346 45.00 -64.78 -19.86
CA PHE A 346 46.43 -64.54 -19.67
C PHE A 346 46.94 -65.40 -18.51
N ARG A 347 47.29 -66.65 -18.80
CA ARG A 347 48.13 -67.45 -17.89
C ARG A 347 49.43 -66.67 -17.64
N PRO A 348 49.88 -66.50 -16.38
CA PRO A 348 51.19 -65.96 -16.12
C PRO A 348 52.22 -66.85 -16.81
N LEU A 349 53.00 -66.28 -17.73
CA LEU A 349 54.18 -66.94 -18.30
C LEU A 349 55.05 -67.44 -17.14
N PRO A 350 55.57 -68.67 -17.19
CA PRO A 350 56.43 -69.17 -16.14
C PRO A 350 57.64 -68.25 -16.01
N VAL A 351 57.75 -67.59 -14.85
CA VAL A 351 58.91 -66.80 -14.49
C VAL A 351 60.09 -67.77 -14.41
N ARG A 352 60.92 -67.81 -15.45
CA ARG A 352 62.25 -68.40 -15.37
C ARG A 352 63.06 -67.54 -14.40
N ILE A 353 63.22 -68.03 -13.18
CA ILE A 353 64.20 -67.51 -12.24
C ILE A 353 65.57 -67.77 -12.88
N LEU A 354 66.14 -66.74 -13.49
CA LEU A 354 67.56 -66.71 -13.82
C LEU A 354 68.31 -66.56 -12.50
N SER A 355 68.85 -67.67 -12.00
CA SER A 355 69.87 -67.68 -10.97
C SER A 355 71.08 -66.91 -11.49
N SER A 356 71.22 -65.63 -11.14
CA SER A 356 72.46 -64.91 -11.39
C SER A 356 73.51 -65.43 -10.40
N ARG A 357 74.59 -65.94 -10.97
CA ARG A 357 75.79 -66.37 -10.26
C ARG A 357 76.35 -65.19 -9.48
N ARG A 358 76.74 -65.45 -8.22
CA ARG A 358 77.71 -64.63 -7.49
C ARG A 358 79.02 -64.56 -8.28
N PRO A 359 79.67 -63.40 -8.40
CA PRO A 359 81.10 -63.36 -8.58
C PRO A 359 81.78 -63.53 -7.21
N HIS A 360 82.61 -64.56 -7.12
CA HIS A 360 83.73 -64.60 -6.20
C HIS A 360 84.77 -63.57 -6.65
N SER A 361 85.14 -62.67 -5.74
CA SER A 361 86.51 -62.24 -5.43
C SER A 361 86.42 -61.08 -4.45
#